data_AF-A0A9D6PNK5-F1
#
_entry.id   AF-A0A9D6PNK5-F1
#
_cell.length_a   1.000
_cell.length_b   1.000
_cell.length_c   1.000
_cell.angle_alpha   90.00
_cell.angle_beta   90.00
_cell.angle_gamma   90.00
#
_symmetry.space_group_name_H-M   'P 1'
#
loop_
_entity.id
_entity.type
_entity.pdbx_description
1 polymer ?
#
loop_
_entity_poly.entity_id
_entity_poly.type
_entity_poly.pdbx_seq_one_letter_code
_entity_poly.pdbx_strand_id
1 'polypeptide(L)'
;MLRARYNPAYPYHIVMMKHGTYIATEKSVKAAEMRKDGRALSADTGYQANFRYGSQQSVTRNWHMPMHQTDSLFHKAKVAMAFLFGGEADNHAVNTVPKETLVRVTKAEDGGLGGKGVWAPATTGYTPGAESETMRKYIEGQFVSL
;
A
#
# COMPACT_ATOMS: atom_id res chain seq x y z
N MET A 1 -4.88 9.51 -1.68
CA MET A 1 -6.20 9.01 -1.23
C MET A 1 -6.44 7.62 -1.80
N LEU A 2 -6.88 6.69 -0.96
CA LEU A 2 -7.06 5.26 -1.25
C LEU A 2 -8.19 4.66 -0.41
N ARG A 3 -8.69 3.49 -0.80
CA ARG A 3 -9.72 2.77 -0.03
C ARG A 3 -9.10 2.03 1.15
N ALA A 4 -9.66 2.22 2.34
CA ALA A 4 -9.29 1.44 3.51
C ALA A 4 -9.97 0.07 3.45
N ARG A 5 -9.25 -0.97 3.88
CA ARG A 5 -9.79 -2.30 4.12
C ARG A 5 -9.56 -2.67 5.57
N TYR A 6 -10.63 -3.00 6.28
CA TYR A 6 -10.52 -3.55 7.62
C TYR A 6 -10.04 -5.00 7.56
N ASN A 7 -9.08 -5.35 8.42
CA ASN A 7 -8.61 -6.71 8.59
C ASN A 7 -8.37 -6.94 10.10
N PRO A 8 -9.18 -7.79 10.76
CA PRO A 8 -9.05 -8.03 12.19
C PRO A 8 -7.74 -8.72 12.59
N ALA A 9 -6.99 -9.29 11.64
CA ALA A 9 -5.68 -9.88 11.91
C ALA A 9 -4.55 -8.85 12.03
N TYR A 10 -4.80 -7.57 11.72
CA TYR A 10 -3.77 -6.53 11.82
C TYR A 10 -3.64 -5.99 13.25
N PRO A 11 -2.40 -5.76 13.74
CA PRO A 11 -2.20 -5.11 15.02
C PRO A 11 -2.78 -3.70 15.06
N TYR A 12 -3.23 -3.27 16.24
CA TYR A 12 -3.64 -1.89 16.47
C TYR A 12 -2.51 -0.91 16.19
N HIS A 13 -2.88 0.30 15.77
CA HIS A 13 -1.96 1.41 15.46
C HIS A 13 -0.98 1.16 14.31
N ILE A 14 -1.11 0.04 13.60
CA ILE A 14 -0.33 -0.28 12.41
C ILE A 14 -1.27 -0.26 11.19
N VAL A 15 -0.83 0.42 10.13
CA VAL A 15 -1.48 0.38 8.83
C VAL A 15 -0.53 -0.23 7.82
N MET A 16 -1.06 -1.05 6.91
CA MET A 16 -0.29 -1.53 5.76
C MET A 16 -0.92 -1.04 4.47
N MET A 17 -0.09 -0.38 3.69
CA MET A 17 -0.34 -0.14 2.28
C MET A 17 0.53 -1.13 1.51
N LYS A 18 -0.11 -2.09 0.82
CA LYS A 18 0.63 -3.00 -0.06
C LYS A 18 1.40 -2.20 -1.08
N HIS A 19 2.64 -2.62 -1.37
CA HIS A 19 3.43 -1.98 -2.42
C HIS A 19 2.70 -2.15 -3.75
N GLY A 20 2.06 -1.06 -4.19
CA GLY A 20 1.14 -1.07 -5.32
C GLY A 20 1.84 -0.65 -6.60
N THR A 21 1.48 -1.33 -7.68
CA THR A 21 1.63 -0.81 -9.03
C THR A 21 0.47 0.16 -9.34
N TYR A 22 0.62 0.96 -10.39
CA TYR A 22 -0.37 1.96 -10.83
C TYR A 22 -0.53 3.19 -9.92
N ILE A 23 0.59 3.89 -9.71
CA ILE A 23 0.64 5.15 -8.94
C ILE A 23 -0.09 6.30 -9.64
N ALA A 24 -0.47 7.35 -8.90
CA ALA A 24 -1.04 8.52 -9.54
C ALA A 24 0.00 9.21 -10.45
N THR A 25 -0.44 9.61 -11.63
CA THR A 25 0.28 10.47 -12.56
C THR A 25 -0.47 11.79 -12.70
N GLU A 26 0.19 12.82 -13.23
CA GLU A 26 -0.46 14.11 -13.51
C GLU A 26 -1.78 13.94 -14.29
N LYS A 27 -1.77 13.08 -15.32
CA LYS A 27 -2.96 12.82 -16.14
C LYS A 27 -4.06 12.08 -15.38
N SER A 28 -3.71 11.12 -14.53
CA SER A 28 -4.73 10.42 -13.73
C SER A 28 -5.32 11.32 -12.64
N VAL A 29 -4.53 12.24 -12.08
CA VAL A 29 -5.02 13.25 -11.12
C VAL A 29 -5.98 14.20 -11.82
N LYS A 30 -5.55 14.79 -12.95
CA LYS A 30 -6.41 15.66 -13.77
C LYS A 30 -7.71 14.98 -14.16
N ALA A 31 -7.65 13.69 -14.54
CA ALA A 31 -8.84 12.91 -14.84
C ALA A 31 -9.74 12.73 -13.61
N ALA A 32 -9.19 12.41 -12.44
CA ALA A 32 -9.96 12.24 -11.22
C ALA A 32 -10.68 13.53 -10.79
N GLU A 33 -10.09 14.69 -11.04
CA GLU A 33 -10.64 16.00 -10.68
C GLU A 33 -11.67 16.53 -11.68
N MET A 34 -11.43 16.32 -12.98
CA MET A 34 -12.25 16.93 -14.04
C MET A 34 -13.39 16.02 -14.52
N ARG A 35 -13.27 14.70 -14.36
CA ARG A 35 -14.31 13.77 -14.82
C ARG A 35 -15.49 13.74 -13.86
N LYS A 36 -16.70 13.77 -14.42
CA LYS A 36 -17.95 13.65 -13.64
C LYS A 36 -18.05 12.35 -12.82
N ASP A 37 -17.38 11.28 -13.26
CA ASP A 37 -17.37 9.98 -12.58
C ASP A 37 -16.24 9.84 -11.53
N GLY A 38 -15.36 10.84 -11.41
CA GLY A 38 -14.25 10.85 -10.45
C GLY A 38 -13.19 9.76 -10.67
N ARG A 39 -13.16 9.12 -11.84
CA ARG A 39 -12.20 8.05 -12.13
C ARG A 39 -10.81 8.60 -12.44
N ALA A 40 -9.80 8.03 -11.79
CA ALA A 40 -8.38 8.30 -12.10
C ALA A 40 -7.91 7.56 -13.37
N LEU A 41 -8.66 7.70 -14.47
CA LEU A 41 -8.41 7.07 -15.78
C LEU A 41 -7.93 8.12 -16.78
N SER A 42 -6.67 8.02 -17.21
CA SER A 42 -6.11 8.89 -18.24
C SER A 42 -6.89 8.71 -19.55
N ALA A 43 -7.38 9.82 -20.12
CA ALA A 43 -8.24 9.79 -21.30
C ALA A 43 -7.52 9.33 -22.57
N ASP A 44 -6.22 9.60 -22.66
CA ASP A 44 -5.37 9.37 -23.83
C ASP A 44 -4.67 8.01 -23.82
N THR A 45 -4.19 7.55 -22.66
CA THR A 45 -3.43 6.31 -22.53
C THR A 45 -4.26 5.12 -22.03
N GLY A 46 -5.47 5.37 -21.52
CA GLY A 46 -6.26 4.34 -20.83
C GLY A 46 -5.67 3.89 -19.49
N TYR A 47 -4.63 4.55 -18.99
CA TYR A 47 -3.99 4.22 -17.72
C TYR A 47 -4.93 4.51 -16.54
N GLN A 48 -5.22 3.50 -15.74
CA GLN A 48 -6.01 3.61 -14.52
C GLN A 48 -5.09 3.59 -13.30
N ALA A 49 -5.02 4.71 -12.58
CA ALA A 49 -4.33 4.75 -11.29
C ALA A 49 -5.20 4.09 -10.20
N ASN A 50 -4.53 3.40 -9.27
CA ASN A 50 -5.14 2.88 -8.05
C ASN A 50 -5.31 3.96 -6.98
N PHE A 51 -4.54 5.04 -7.09
CA PHE A 51 -4.52 6.17 -6.17
C PHE A 51 -5.14 7.38 -6.87
N ARG A 52 -5.99 8.14 -6.16
CA ARG A 52 -6.43 9.45 -6.68
C ARG A 52 -5.30 10.50 -6.63
N TYR A 53 -4.39 10.35 -5.66
CA TYR A 53 -3.25 11.24 -5.44
C TYR A 53 -2.09 10.45 -4.87
N GLY A 54 -0.88 10.76 -5.37
CA GLY A 54 0.38 10.19 -4.92
C GLY A 54 0.50 8.67 -5.08
N SER A 55 1.28 8.08 -4.20
CA SER A 55 1.57 6.65 -4.14
C SER A 55 1.90 6.22 -2.71
N GLN A 56 2.21 4.94 -2.54
CA GLN A 56 2.79 4.43 -1.30
C GLN A 56 4.11 5.10 -0.92
N GLN A 57 4.89 5.56 -1.91
CA GLN A 57 6.15 6.23 -1.68
C GLN A 57 5.97 7.74 -1.43
N SER A 58 4.78 8.30 -1.66
CA SER A 58 4.54 9.72 -1.38
C SER A 58 4.52 10.07 0.10
N VAL A 59 4.34 9.07 0.97
CA VAL A 59 4.37 9.26 2.42
C VAL A 59 5.72 8.90 3.03
N THR A 60 6.60 8.25 2.27
CA THR A 60 7.90 7.83 2.79
C THR A 60 8.91 8.97 2.63
N ARG A 61 9.79 9.10 3.62
CA ARG A 61 10.94 9.99 3.54
C ARG A 61 12.18 9.22 3.89
N ASN A 62 13.21 9.37 3.05
CA ASN A 62 14.46 8.68 3.27
C ASN A 62 15.24 9.31 4.43
N TRP A 63 15.83 8.44 5.25
CA TRP A 63 16.86 8.78 6.21
C TRP A 63 18.15 8.06 5.82
N HIS A 64 19.17 8.85 5.46
CA HIS A 64 20.46 8.33 5.08
C HIS A 64 21.27 7.99 6.32
N MET A 65 21.27 6.72 6.71
CA MET A 65 22.02 6.25 7.88
C MET A 65 23.52 6.51 7.68
N PRO A 66 24.18 7.27 8.58
CA PRO A 66 25.61 7.58 8.46
C PRO A 66 26.50 6.33 8.43
N MET A 67 26.08 5.25 9.11
CA MET A 67 26.86 4.00 9.16
C MET A 67 26.97 3.31 7.80
N HIS A 68 26.05 3.56 6.87
CA HIS A 68 26.10 3.05 5.49
C HIS A 68 26.97 3.91 4.55
N GLN A 69 27.59 4.98 5.07
CA GLN A 69 28.42 5.93 4.33
C GLN A 69 29.89 5.85 4.76
N THR A 70 30.28 4.79 5.47
CA THR A 70 31.64 4.63 5.98
C THR A 70 32.58 4.10 4.90
N ASP A 71 33.55 4.92 4.51
CA ASP A 71 34.61 4.52 3.56
C ASP A 71 35.69 3.62 4.19
N SER A 72 35.58 3.33 5.49
CA SER A 72 36.51 2.51 6.25
C SER A 72 35.97 1.13 6.64
N LEU A 73 34.77 0.75 6.17
CA LEU A 73 34.21 -0.57 6.50
C LEU A 73 34.94 -1.68 5.74
N PHE A 74 35.54 -2.62 6.47
CA PHE A 74 36.14 -3.83 5.89
C PHE A 74 35.06 -4.86 5.54
N HIS A 75 35.05 -5.36 4.29
CA HIS A 75 34.21 -6.48 3.88
C HIS A 75 34.76 -7.23 2.66
N LYS A 76 34.12 -8.36 2.33
CA LYS A 76 34.44 -9.15 1.12
C LYS A 76 33.97 -8.41 -0.13
N ALA A 77 34.75 -8.50 -1.21
CA ALA A 77 34.35 -8.02 -2.53
C ALA A 77 33.23 -8.91 -3.11
N LYS A 78 32.23 -8.28 -3.74
CA LYS A 78 31.03 -8.93 -4.29
C LYS A 78 31.36 -9.98 -5.36
N VAL A 79 32.39 -9.73 -6.18
CA VAL A 79 32.67 -10.52 -7.39
C VAL A 79 34.08 -11.13 -7.43
N ALA A 80 34.80 -11.15 -6.31
CA ALA A 80 36.14 -11.71 -6.23
C ALA A 80 36.45 -12.28 -4.84
N MET A 81 37.39 -13.23 -4.77
CA MET A 81 37.96 -13.71 -3.50
C MET A 81 38.97 -12.71 -2.95
N ALA A 82 38.51 -11.49 -2.71
CA ALA A 82 39.30 -10.36 -2.24
C ALA A 82 38.54 -9.61 -1.14
N PHE A 83 39.25 -8.73 -0.45
CA PHE A 83 38.69 -7.81 0.54
C PHE A 83 38.86 -6.37 0.09
N LEU A 84 37.97 -5.50 0.54
CA LEU A 84 38.09 -4.06 0.37
C LEU A 84 37.67 -3.32 1.63
N PHE A 85 37.97 -2.03 1.63
CA PHE A 85 37.47 -1.07 2.61
C PHE A 85 36.57 -0.06 1.89
N GLY A 86 35.44 0.29 2.49
CA GLY A 86 34.55 1.35 2.01
C GLY A 86 33.41 0.85 1.13
N GLY A 87 32.85 1.75 0.32
CA GLY A 87 31.59 1.49 -0.39
C GLY A 87 31.69 0.45 -1.52
N GLU A 88 30.65 -0.37 -1.66
CA GLU A 88 30.45 -1.29 -2.78
C GLU A 88 28.96 -1.40 -3.14
N ALA A 89 28.63 -1.19 -4.42
CA ALA A 89 27.25 -1.28 -4.91
C ALA A 89 26.64 -2.65 -4.57
N ASP A 90 25.38 -2.64 -4.12
CA ASP A 90 24.62 -3.83 -3.66
C ASP A 90 25.20 -4.58 -2.45
N ASN A 91 26.24 -4.07 -1.78
CA ASN A 91 26.84 -4.69 -0.59
C ASN A 91 26.97 -3.70 0.57
N HIS A 92 27.77 -2.64 0.39
CA HIS A 92 27.92 -1.53 1.33
C HIS A 92 27.67 -0.19 0.63
N ALA A 93 26.41 0.22 0.64
CA ALA A 93 26.00 1.51 0.09
C ALA A 93 24.80 2.02 0.89
N VAL A 94 24.51 3.30 0.72
CA VAL A 94 23.34 3.93 1.33
C VAL A 94 22.07 3.21 0.89
N ASN A 95 21.43 2.52 1.84
CA ASN A 95 20.10 2.00 1.69
C ASN A 95 19.06 3.00 2.23
N THR A 96 17.79 2.73 1.93
CA THR A 96 16.66 3.55 2.38
C THR A 96 15.77 2.71 3.30
N VAL A 97 15.18 3.32 4.33
CA VAL A 97 14.35 2.59 5.31
C VAL A 97 12.90 3.11 5.26
N PRO A 98 12.03 2.56 4.39
CA PRO A 98 10.66 3.06 4.25
C PRO A 98 9.70 2.59 5.35
N LYS A 99 10.08 1.63 6.20
CA LYS A 99 9.14 0.93 7.12
C LYS A 99 8.90 1.62 8.46
N GLU A 100 9.61 2.71 8.76
CA GLU A 100 9.52 3.43 10.05
C GLU A 100 8.66 4.71 9.96
N THR A 101 7.99 4.92 8.83
CA THR A 101 7.21 6.15 8.59
C THR A 101 5.94 6.18 9.45
N LEU A 102 5.79 7.24 10.25
CA LEU A 102 4.54 7.57 10.92
C LEU A 102 3.64 8.39 10.00
N VAL A 103 2.35 8.03 9.95
CA VAL A 103 1.36 8.68 9.09
C VAL A 103 0.12 9.08 9.89
N ARG A 104 -0.53 10.17 9.49
CA ARG A 104 -1.86 10.53 9.97
C ARG A 104 -2.90 10.08 8.95
N VAL A 105 -3.83 9.24 9.39
CA VAL A 105 -4.97 8.79 8.57
C VAL A 105 -6.18 9.67 8.86
N THR A 106 -6.82 10.17 7.81
CA THR A 106 -8.07 10.93 7.92
C THR A 106 -9.08 10.37 6.93
N LYS A 107 -10.37 10.35 7.32
CA LYS A 107 -11.45 9.94 6.43
C LYS A 107 -11.61 11.02 5.35
N ALA A 108 -11.57 10.60 4.09
CA ALA A 108 -11.76 11.49 2.95
C ALA A 108 -13.25 11.58 2.55
N GLU A 109 -13.89 10.44 2.26
CA GLU A 109 -15.30 10.35 1.85
C GLU A 109 -15.87 8.97 2.22
N ASP A 110 -17.18 8.79 2.06
CA ASP A 110 -17.82 7.47 2.22
C ASP A 110 -17.46 6.53 1.06
N GLY A 111 -17.37 5.23 1.35
CA GLY A 111 -16.92 4.21 0.39
C GLY A 111 -18.00 3.72 -0.61
N GLY A 112 -19.26 4.08 -0.39
CA GLY A 112 -20.36 3.72 -1.28
C GLY A 112 -20.31 4.43 -2.64
N LEU A 113 -21.12 3.96 -3.58
CA LEU A 113 -21.16 4.51 -4.93
C LEU A 113 -21.54 6.00 -4.87
N GLY A 114 -20.79 6.84 -5.59
CA GLY A 114 -20.98 8.29 -5.56
C GLY A 114 -20.65 8.94 -4.21
N GLY A 115 -19.86 8.29 -3.35
CA GLY A 115 -19.47 8.81 -2.05
C GLY A 115 -20.62 8.82 -1.04
N LYS A 116 -21.59 7.89 -1.18
CA LYS A 116 -22.76 7.80 -0.30
C LYS A 116 -22.93 6.40 0.26
N GLY A 117 -22.99 6.31 1.59
CA GLY A 117 -23.31 5.07 2.29
C GLY A 117 -22.18 4.03 2.28
N VAL A 118 -22.54 2.79 2.57
CA VAL A 118 -21.59 1.69 2.76
C VAL A 118 -21.10 1.17 1.41
N TRP A 119 -19.83 0.76 1.36
CA TRP A 119 -19.25 0.15 0.17
C TRP A 119 -19.93 -1.21 -0.10
N ALA A 120 -20.45 -1.41 -1.32
CA ALA A 120 -21.32 -2.54 -1.64
C ALA A 120 -20.77 -3.94 -1.24
N PRO A 121 -19.48 -4.28 -1.45
CA PRO A 121 -18.94 -5.55 -0.96
C PRO A 121 -19.08 -5.78 0.55
N ALA A 122 -19.06 -4.72 1.36
CA ALA A 122 -19.26 -4.81 2.80
C ALA A 122 -20.74 -5.07 3.20
N THR A 123 -21.69 -4.95 2.27
CA THR A 123 -23.11 -5.25 2.51
C THR A 123 -23.48 -6.67 2.12
N THR A 124 -22.54 -7.46 1.60
CA THR A 124 -22.83 -8.78 1.01
C THR A 124 -23.03 -9.90 2.03
N GLY A 125 -22.63 -9.69 3.28
CA GLY A 125 -22.62 -10.77 4.27
C GLY A 125 -21.35 -11.62 4.29
N TYR A 126 -20.35 -11.31 3.44
CA TYR A 126 -19.14 -12.12 3.25
C TYR A 126 -17.85 -11.44 3.72
N THR A 127 -17.96 -10.36 4.48
CA THR A 127 -16.80 -9.63 5.01
C THR A 127 -16.68 -9.81 6.52
N PRO A 128 -15.45 -9.85 7.08
CA PRO A 128 -15.24 -9.95 8.51
C PRO A 128 -15.99 -8.87 9.30
N GLY A 129 -16.77 -9.28 10.31
CA GLY A 129 -17.60 -8.42 11.16
C GLY A 129 -18.96 -8.05 10.59
N ALA A 130 -19.30 -8.53 9.39
CA ALA A 130 -20.61 -8.35 8.75
C ALA A 130 -21.11 -9.67 8.15
N GLU A 131 -20.88 -10.78 8.83
CA GLU A 131 -21.24 -12.13 8.36
C GLU A 131 -22.76 -12.32 8.32
N SER A 132 -23.29 -12.74 7.16
CA SER A 132 -24.68 -13.19 7.04
C SER A 132 -24.90 -14.51 7.78
N GLU A 133 -26.17 -14.86 8.02
CA GLU A 133 -26.51 -16.14 8.62
C GLU A 133 -25.93 -17.32 7.82
N THR A 134 -26.01 -17.26 6.48
CA THR A 134 -25.41 -18.25 5.59
C THR A 134 -23.90 -18.36 5.78
N MET A 135 -23.18 -17.22 5.90
CA MET A 135 -21.73 -17.23 6.10
C MET A 135 -21.36 -17.80 7.48
N ARG A 136 -22.15 -17.53 8.52
CA ARG A 136 -21.95 -18.13 9.85
C ARG A 136 -22.10 -19.65 9.82
N LYS A 137 -23.16 -20.15 9.19
CA LYS A 137 -23.36 -21.60 8.97
C LYS A 137 -22.18 -22.24 8.23
N TYR A 138 -21.59 -21.53 7.27
CA TYR A 138 -20.41 -22.00 6.53
C TYR A 138 -19.18 -22.10 7.41
N ILE A 139 -18.89 -21.05 8.17
CA ILE A 139 -17.75 -21.02 9.10
C ILE A 139 -17.90 -22.10 10.18
N GLU A 140 -19.11 -22.36 10.64
CA GLU A 140 -19.44 -23.38 11.64
C GLU A 140 -19.53 -24.80 11.06
N GLY A 141 -19.35 -24.98 9.75
CA GLY A 141 -19.38 -26.30 9.10
C GLY A 141 -20.78 -26.94 9.01
N GLN A 142 -21.86 -26.17 9.15
CA GLN A 142 -23.23 -26.67 9.24
C GLN A 142 -23.89 -27.04 7.89
N PHE A 143 -23.18 -26.90 6.77
CA PHE A 143 -23.71 -27.27 5.44
C PHE A 143 -23.56 -28.74 5.10
N VAL A 144 -22.82 -29.49 5.90
CA VAL A 144 -22.67 -30.94 5.76
C VAL A 144 -23.11 -31.60 7.06
N SER A 145 -23.94 -32.62 6.96
CA SER A 145 -24.21 -33.54 8.07
C SER A 145 -23.21 -34.69 8.01
N LEU A 146 -22.61 -35.03 9.15
CA LEU A 146 -21.92 -36.31 9.34
C LEU A 146 -22.93 -37.46 9.37
#